data_AF-A0A943EEI9-F1
#
_entry.id   AF-A0A943EEI9-F1
#
_cell.length_a   1.000
_cell.length_b   1.000
_cell.length_c   1.000
_cell.angle_alpha   90.00
_cell.angle_beta   90.00
_cell.angle_gamma   90.00
#
_symmetry.space_group_name_H-M   'P 1'
#
loop_
_entity.id
_entity.type
_entity.pdbx_description
1 polymer ?
#
loop_
_entity_poly.entity_id
_entity_poly.type
_entity_poly.pdbx_seq_one_letter_code
_entity_poly.pdbx_strand_id
1 'polypeptide(L)'
;MYQDVEIKLKKKNKILFSFDSMCLQEIITLMEKQNKRVLVLWAFECVLKPLEIFEQQYPNEFRPRNAYDICQQWASGVIKMQIAKKAILDCHRVCKEIDDIYYISLCHARTIYSPCKKTRNGFDFL
;
A
#
# COMPACT_ATOMS: atom_id res chain seq x y z
N MET A 1 -2.64 26.86 -5.99
CA MET A 1 -3.21 25.49 -5.94
C MET A 1 -3.29 24.97 -7.37
N TYR A 2 -3.08 23.68 -7.62
CA TYR A 2 -3.02 23.14 -8.99
C TYR A 2 -4.43 23.04 -9.59
N GLN A 3 -4.58 23.45 -10.85
CA GLN A 3 -5.89 23.61 -11.51
C GLN A 3 -6.64 22.28 -11.68
N ASP A 4 -5.93 21.17 -11.89
CA ASP A 4 -6.49 19.83 -12.00
C ASP A 4 -7.13 19.33 -10.70
N VAL A 5 -6.50 19.66 -9.57
CA VAL A 5 -7.00 19.34 -8.22
C VAL A 5 -8.30 20.07 -7.94
N GLU A 6 -8.37 21.37 -8.27
CA GLU A 6 -9.59 22.18 -8.06
C GLU A 6 -10.78 21.65 -8.87
N ILE A 7 -10.55 21.22 -10.12
CA ILE A 7 -11.59 20.64 -10.97
C ILE A 7 -12.14 19.35 -10.35
N LYS A 8 -11.25 18.46 -9.89
CA LYS A 8 -11.66 17.18 -9.27
C LYS A 8 -12.37 17.39 -7.93
N LEU A 9 -11.96 18.40 -7.17
CA LEU A 9 -12.60 18.76 -5.92
C LEU A 9 -14.02 19.30 -6.14
N LYS A 10 -14.22 20.18 -7.13
CA LYS A 10 -15.56 20.64 -7.55
C LYS A 10 -16.46 19.49 -8.01
N LYS A 11 -15.88 18.46 -8.64
CA LYS A 11 -16.58 17.23 -9.06
C LYS A 11 -16.81 16.24 -7.92
N LYS A 12 -16.40 16.53 -6.68
CA LYS A 12 -16.49 15.64 -5.50
C LYS A 12 -15.83 14.28 -5.72
N ASN A 13 -14.74 14.22 -6.48
CA ASN A 13 -13.95 13.00 -6.63
C ASN A 13 -13.26 12.64 -5.31
N LYS A 14 -13.20 11.34 -5.00
CA LYS A 14 -12.43 10.83 -3.85
C LYS A 14 -10.91 10.88 -4.08
N ILE A 15 -10.48 10.71 -5.33
CA ILE A 15 -9.07 10.78 -5.74
C ILE A 15 -8.85 12.10 -6.47
N LEU A 16 -8.02 12.96 -5.89
CA LEU A 16 -7.77 14.31 -6.38
C LEU A 16 -6.50 14.41 -7.25
N PHE A 17 -5.54 13.53 -7.04
CA PHE A 17 -4.28 13.53 -7.77
C PHE A 17 -4.26 12.40 -8.80
N SER A 18 -3.61 12.64 -9.94
CA SER A 18 -3.36 11.64 -10.99
C SER A 18 -1.88 11.62 -11.33
N PHE A 19 -1.42 10.58 -12.01
CA PHE A 19 -0.05 10.54 -12.52
C PHE A 19 0.28 11.69 -13.47
N ASP A 20 -0.71 12.30 -14.12
CA ASP A 20 -0.53 13.50 -14.97
C ASP A 20 -0.55 14.82 -14.18
N SER A 21 -0.78 14.79 -12.87
CA SER A 21 -0.81 16.00 -12.05
C SER A 21 0.57 16.64 -12.02
N MET A 22 0.65 17.93 -12.36
CA MET A 22 1.93 18.65 -12.40
C MET A 22 2.70 18.57 -11.07
N CYS A 23 1.97 18.60 -9.96
CA CYS A 23 2.55 18.49 -8.61
C CYS A 23 3.28 17.17 -8.34
N LEU A 24 2.99 16.12 -9.11
CA LEU A 24 3.59 14.80 -8.93
C LEU A 24 4.67 14.50 -9.98
N GLN A 25 4.84 15.33 -11.02
CA GLN A 25 5.80 15.02 -12.11
C GLN A 25 7.24 14.92 -11.62
N GLU A 26 7.65 15.81 -10.72
CA GLU A 26 9.01 15.80 -10.17
C GLU A 26 9.31 14.50 -9.42
N ILE A 27 8.40 14.08 -8.53
CA ILE A 27 8.57 12.83 -7.78
C ILE A 27 8.46 11.61 -8.68
N ILE A 28 7.57 11.60 -9.67
CA ILE A 28 7.45 10.50 -10.65
C ILE A 28 8.76 10.35 -11.44
N THR A 29 9.31 11.47 -11.94
CA THR A 29 10.58 11.48 -12.68
C THR A 29 11.74 10.94 -11.83
N LEU A 30 11.75 11.25 -10.53
CA LEU A 30 12.74 10.71 -9.59
C LEU A 30 12.54 9.21 -9.38
N MET A 31 11.29 8.75 -9.23
CA MET A 31 10.94 7.35 -9.03
C MET A 31 11.32 6.49 -10.26
N GLU A 32 11.09 6.99 -11.47
CA GLU A 32 11.45 6.29 -12.72
C GLU A 32 12.95 5.97 -12.84
N LYS A 33 13.81 6.77 -12.19
CA LYS A 33 15.27 6.54 -12.15
C LYS A 33 15.70 5.50 -11.13
N GLN A 34 14.83 5.11 -10.20
CA GLN A 34 15.17 4.17 -9.12
C GLN A 34 14.94 2.73 -9.53
N ASN A 35 15.65 1.81 -8.86
CA ASN A 35 15.37 0.39 -8.98
C ASN A 35 13.99 0.07 -8.38
N LYS A 36 13.18 -0.74 -9.07
CA LYS A 36 11.86 -1.19 -8.60
C LYS A 36 11.90 -1.74 -7.17
N ARG A 37 12.95 -2.47 -6.79
CA ARG A 37 13.13 -3.00 -5.43
C ARG A 37 13.26 -1.90 -4.38
N VAL A 38 13.95 -0.80 -4.72
CA VAL A 38 14.11 0.35 -3.82
C VAL A 38 12.76 1.04 -3.62
N LEU A 39 11.98 1.23 -4.69
CA LEU A 39 10.64 1.81 -4.61
C LEU A 39 9.69 0.96 -3.75
N VAL A 40 9.76 -0.37 -3.90
CA VAL A 40 8.96 -1.31 -3.10
C VAL A 40 9.32 -1.19 -1.61
N LEU A 41 10.60 -1.20 -1.27
CA LEU A 41 11.05 -1.04 0.12
C LEU A 41 10.65 0.33 0.68
N TRP A 42 10.79 1.39 -0.10
CA TRP A 42 10.36 2.73 0.29
C TRP A 42 8.85 2.81 0.53
N ALA A 43 8.04 2.15 -0.31
CA ALA A 43 6.60 2.05 -0.09
C ALA A 43 6.26 1.30 1.21
N PHE A 44 7.02 0.28 1.59
CA PHE A 44 6.86 -0.40 2.88
C PHE A 44 7.21 0.52 4.05
N GLU A 45 8.27 1.32 3.96
CA GLU A 45 8.58 2.32 5.00
C GLU A 45 7.42 3.31 5.23
N CYS A 46 6.74 3.74 4.16
CA CYS A 46 5.55 4.60 4.28
C CYS A 46 4.39 3.95 5.06
N VAL A 47 4.32 2.62 5.13
CA VAL A 47 3.27 1.86 5.82
C VAL A 47 3.54 1.74 7.32
N LEU A 48 4.78 1.93 7.78
CA LEU A 48 5.11 1.85 9.20
C LEU A 48 4.29 2.83 10.03
N LYS A 49 4.10 4.07 9.55
CA LYS A 49 3.38 5.08 10.33
C LYS A 49 1.89 4.75 10.52
N PRO A 50 1.13 4.40 9.46
CA PRO A 50 -0.22 3.85 9.60
C PRO A 50 -0.31 2.62 10.51
N LEU A 51 0.71 1.76 10.47
CA LEU A 51 0.76 0.56 11.29
C LEU A 51 0.90 0.87 12.78
N GLU A 52 1.80 1.78 13.16
CA GLU A 52 1.94 2.21 14.55
C GLU A 52 0.61 2.74 15.12
N ILE A 53 -0.10 3.56 14.33
CA ILE A 53 -1.40 4.13 14.74
C ILE A 53 -2.44 3.01 14.92
N PHE A 54 -2.42 2.02 14.04
CA PHE A 54 -3.30 0.85 14.15
C PHE A 54 -2.98 0.01 15.39
N GLU A 55 -1.70 -0.30 15.63
CA GLU A 55 -1.22 -1.08 16.78
C GLU A 55 -1.57 -0.41 18.11
N GLN A 56 -1.58 0.93 18.17
CA GLN A 56 -1.98 1.67 19.36
C GLN A 56 -3.46 1.45 19.73
N GLN A 57 -4.34 1.29 18.74
CA GLN A 57 -5.76 1.05 19.00
C GLN A 57 -6.09 -0.45 19.14
N TYR A 58 -5.45 -1.30 18.35
CA TYR A 58 -5.67 -2.75 18.38
C TYR A 58 -4.38 -3.50 18.74
N PRO A 59 -3.90 -3.41 20.00
CA PRO A 59 -2.62 -3.99 20.40
C PRO A 59 -2.60 -5.52 20.34
N ASN A 60 -3.78 -6.16 20.36
CA ASN A 60 -3.92 -7.62 20.27
C ASN A 60 -4.01 -8.13 18.82
N GLU A 61 -4.12 -7.24 17.83
CA GLU A 61 -4.18 -7.61 16.43
C GLU A 61 -2.79 -7.59 15.81
N PHE A 62 -2.12 -8.74 15.85
CA PHE A 62 -0.79 -8.94 15.27
C PHE A 62 -0.81 -9.27 13.77
N ARG A 63 -1.99 -9.63 13.23
CA ARG A 63 -2.18 -10.00 11.81
C ARG A 63 -1.64 -8.93 10.86
N PRO A 64 -1.91 -7.62 11.09
CA PRO A 64 -1.29 -6.57 10.32
C PRO A 64 0.22 -6.65 10.45
N ARG A 65 0.82 -6.50 11.64
CA ARG A 65 2.28 -6.53 11.87
C ARG A 65 2.97 -7.67 11.12
N ASN A 66 2.49 -8.89 11.31
CA ASN A 66 2.99 -10.09 10.64
C ASN A 66 2.96 -9.97 9.11
N ALA A 67 1.92 -9.37 8.53
CA ALA A 67 1.85 -9.15 7.09
C ALA A 67 2.92 -8.16 6.57
N TYR A 68 3.36 -7.17 7.36
CA TYR A 68 4.49 -6.32 6.94
C TYR A 68 5.81 -7.08 6.97
N ASP A 69 6.10 -7.79 8.06
CA ASP A 69 7.35 -8.51 8.21
C ASP A 69 7.51 -9.55 7.09
N ILE A 70 6.44 -10.30 6.78
CA ILE A 70 6.41 -11.27 5.69
C ILE A 70 6.56 -10.57 4.33
N CYS A 71 5.88 -9.46 4.08
CA CYS A 71 6.01 -8.72 2.83
C CYS A 71 7.41 -8.12 2.64
N GLN A 72 8.07 -7.67 3.71
CA GLN A 72 9.45 -7.18 3.69
C GLN A 72 10.44 -8.32 3.38
N GLN A 73 10.24 -9.50 3.97
CA GLN A 73 11.01 -10.71 3.63
C GLN A 73 10.81 -11.14 2.17
N TRP A 74 9.61 -10.97 1.63
CA TRP A 74 9.35 -11.24 0.22
C TRP A 74 10.02 -10.20 -0.69
N ALA A 75 9.90 -8.91 -0.38
CA ALA A 75 10.55 -7.83 -1.13
C ALA A 75 12.09 -7.92 -1.12
N SER A 76 12.65 -8.48 -0.05
CA SER A 76 14.08 -8.79 0.03
C SER A 76 14.50 -10.07 -0.70
N GLY A 77 13.54 -10.88 -1.17
CA GLY A 77 13.77 -12.12 -1.91
C GLY A 77 13.99 -13.37 -1.04
N VAL A 78 13.74 -13.27 0.27
CA VAL A 78 13.96 -14.37 1.23
C VAL A 78 12.87 -15.43 1.14
N ILE A 79 11.63 -15.04 0.86
CA ILE A 79 10.48 -15.94 0.82
C ILE A 79 9.71 -15.89 -0.50
N LYS A 80 8.93 -16.93 -0.78
CA LYS A 80 8.09 -17.03 -1.99
C LYS A 80 6.81 -16.20 -1.84
N MET A 81 6.32 -15.66 -2.97
CA MET A 81 5.10 -14.84 -3.04
C MET A 81 3.85 -15.50 -2.45
N GLN A 82 3.73 -16.83 -2.52
CA GLN A 82 2.59 -17.55 -1.96
C GLN A 82 2.42 -17.33 -0.45
N ILE A 83 3.54 -17.22 0.28
CA ILE A 83 3.57 -16.99 1.73
C ILE A 83 3.13 -15.54 2.02
N ALA A 84 3.70 -14.57 1.31
CA ALA A 84 3.32 -13.16 1.41
C ALA A 84 1.83 -12.95 1.10
N LYS A 85 1.32 -13.58 0.04
CA LYS A 85 -0.09 -13.50 -0.34
C LYS A 85 -1.02 -13.97 0.77
N LYS A 86 -0.67 -15.06 1.47
CA LYS A 86 -1.48 -15.57 2.59
C LYS A 86 -1.55 -14.53 3.72
N ALA A 87 -0.40 -13.96 4.09
CA ALA A 87 -0.34 -12.94 5.13
C ALA A 87 -1.11 -11.66 4.77
N ILE A 88 -1.05 -11.21 3.51
CA ILE A 88 -1.84 -10.07 3.02
C ILE A 88 -3.34 -10.35 3.15
N LEU A 89 -3.79 -11.55 2.76
CA LEU A 89 -5.20 -11.94 2.86
C LEU A 89 -5.67 -12.04 4.30
N ASP A 90 -4.83 -12.55 5.21
CA ASP A 90 -5.15 -12.61 6.63
C ASP A 90 -5.26 -11.21 7.26
N CYS A 91 -4.39 -10.27 6.86
CA CYS A 91 -4.52 -8.86 7.22
C CYS A 91 -5.82 -8.24 6.66
N HIS A 92 -6.20 -8.57 5.41
CA HIS A 92 -7.43 -8.06 4.81
C HIS A 92 -8.70 -8.55 5.53
N ARG A 93 -8.66 -9.73 6.17
CA ARG A 93 -9.78 -10.21 6.99
C ARG A 93 -10.01 -9.32 8.21
N VAL A 94 -8.96 -8.76 8.81
CA VAL A 94 -9.07 -7.80 9.92
C VAL A 94 -9.93 -6.59 9.52
N CYS A 95 -9.79 -6.10 8.28
CA CYS A 95 -10.62 -5.01 7.78
C CYS A 95 -12.13 -5.30 7.81
N LYS A 96 -12.52 -6.58 7.75
CA LYS A 96 -13.94 -6.99 7.78
C LYS A 96 -14.48 -7.17 9.20
N GLU A 97 -13.59 -7.24 10.17
CA GLU A 97 -13.91 -7.46 11.59
C GLU A 97 -13.97 -6.13 12.37
N ILE A 98 -13.49 -5.04 11.76
CA ILE A 98 -13.49 -3.68 12.33
C ILE A 98 -14.59 -2.86 11.66
N ASP A 99 -15.33 -2.08 12.43
CA ASP A 99 -16.42 -1.22 11.93
C ASP A 99 -15.99 0.23 11.64
N ASP A 100 -14.84 0.67 12.16
CA ASP A 100 -14.37 2.04 12.00
C ASP A 100 -13.64 2.25 10.67
N ILE A 101 -14.20 3.13 9.83
CA ILE A 101 -13.70 3.47 8.50
C ILE A 101 -12.27 4.04 8.52
N TYR A 102 -11.85 4.69 9.59
CA TYR A 102 -10.49 5.21 9.73
C TYR A 102 -9.48 4.06 9.84
N TYR A 103 -9.74 3.09 10.73
CA TYR A 103 -8.86 1.93 10.92
C TYR A 103 -8.94 0.94 9.76
N ILE A 104 -10.11 0.78 9.13
CA ILE A 104 -10.25 0.07 7.86
C ILE A 104 -9.35 0.72 6.79
N SER A 105 -9.32 2.05 6.72
CA SER A 105 -8.48 2.78 5.76
C SER A 105 -6.98 2.60 6.05
N LEU A 106 -6.56 2.55 7.32
CA LEU A 106 -5.17 2.27 7.70
C LEU A 106 -4.74 0.84 7.32
N CYS A 107 -5.60 -0.15 7.56
CA CYS A 107 -5.38 -1.51 7.09
C CYS A 107 -5.37 -1.57 5.56
N HIS A 108 -6.24 -0.81 4.89
CA HIS A 108 -6.26 -0.76 3.44
C HIS A 108 -5.04 -0.08 2.82
N ALA A 109 -4.54 1.00 3.43
CA ALA A 109 -3.32 1.69 3.03
C ALA A 109 -2.14 0.73 2.91
N ARG A 110 -2.12 -0.30 3.75
CA ARG A 110 -1.15 -1.40 3.70
C ARG A 110 -1.47 -2.46 2.65
N THR A 111 -2.74 -2.75 2.42
CA THR A 111 -3.18 -3.65 1.33
C THR A 111 -3.16 -3.02 -0.06
N ILE A 112 -2.69 -1.76 -0.22
CA ILE A 112 -2.53 -1.11 -1.54
C ILE A 112 -1.55 -1.90 -2.46
N TYR A 113 -0.84 -2.92 -1.94
CA TYR A 113 -0.37 -4.02 -2.77
C TYR A 113 -1.50 -5.00 -3.18
N SER A 114 -2.50 -4.49 -3.89
CA SER A 114 -3.32 -5.29 -4.81
C SER A 114 -2.91 -5.08 -6.29
N PRO A 115 -1.64 -5.30 -6.70
CA PRO A 115 -1.32 -5.54 -8.10
C PRO A 115 -0.82 -6.97 -8.32
N CYS A 116 -1.28 -7.94 -7.52
CA CYS A 116 -1.19 -9.34 -7.93
C CYS A 116 -2.20 -9.62 -9.05
N LYS A 117 -2.09 -8.91 -10.18
CA LYS A 117 -2.68 -9.38 -11.43
C LYS A 117 -1.93 -10.67 -11.77
N LYS A 118 -2.66 -11.78 -11.80
CA LYS A 118 -2.17 -13.05 -12.33
C LYS A 118 -1.71 -12.77 -13.78
N THR A 119 -0.40 -12.72 -14.03
CA THR A 119 0.13 -12.71 -15.41
C THR A 119 0.29 -14.15 -15.87
N ARG A 120 0.38 -14.40 -17.18
CA ARG A 120 0.57 -15.75 -17.75
C ARG A 120 1.87 -16.42 -17.28
N ASN A 121 2.81 -15.65 -16.73
CA ASN A 121 4.15 -16.10 -16.35
C ASN A 121 4.42 -16.03 -14.82
N GLY A 122 3.43 -15.67 -14.00
CA GLY A 122 3.60 -15.55 -12.55
C GLY A 122 2.85 -14.38 -11.94
N PHE A 123 3.31 -13.93 -10.78
CA PHE A 123 2.84 -12.71 -10.12
C PHE A 123 3.95 -11.66 -10.25
N ASP A 124 3.79 -10.73 -11.17
CA ASP A 124 4.73 -9.63 -11.39
C ASP A 124 4.36 -8.43 -10.51
N PHE A 125 5.39 -7.76 -9.98
CA PHE A 125 5.24 -6.43 -9.40
C PHE A 125 4.94 -5.42 -10.53
N LEU A 126 3.70 -4.91 -10.56
CA LEU A 126 3.37 -3.66 -11.24
C LEU A 126 2.96 -2.63 -10.20
#